data_AF-A0A7L3HRF6-F1
#
_entry.id   AF-A0A7L3HRF6-F1
#
_cell.length_a   1.000
_cell.length_b   1.000
_cell.length_c   1.000
_cell.angle_alpha   90.00
_cell.angle_beta   90.00
_cell.angle_gamma   90.00
#
_symmetry.space_group_name_H-M   'P 1'
#
loop_
_entity.id
_entity.type
_entity.pdbx_description
1 polymer ?
#
loop_
_entity_poly.entity_id
_entity_poly.type
_entity_poly.pdbx_seq_one_letter_code
_entity_poly.pdbx_strand_id
1 'polypeptide(L)'
;PPCPSRIAAKLAFLPPEPTYAMVPEPEPVGSTGSLRGAVGRWKLHLKDRADFQYSQRELDNIEVFVTKSSRGNRVGCMYVRCVPGARYTVLFSHGNAVDLGQMSSFYIGLGTRINCNIFSYDYSGYGVSTGKPSERNLYSDIDAAWQALRTR
;
A
#
# COMPACT_ATOMS: atom_id res chain seq x y z
N PRO A 1 -7.75 -35.68 3.85
CA PRO A 1 -7.45 -35.44 5.29
C PRO A 1 -7.52 -33.95 5.63
N PRO A 2 -8.08 -33.52 6.79
CA PRO A 2 -8.07 -32.10 7.13
C PRO A 2 -6.63 -31.71 7.48
N CYS A 3 -6.00 -30.90 6.64
CA CYS A 3 -4.75 -30.25 7.01
C CYS A 3 -5.03 -29.34 8.22
N PRO A 4 -4.21 -29.39 9.28
CA PRO A 4 -4.31 -28.43 10.37
C PRO A 4 -4.35 -27.01 9.81
N SER A 5 -5.29 -26.18 10.27
CA SER A 5 -5.53 -24.82 9.73
C SER A 5 -4.26 -23.95 9.69
N ARG A 6 -3.32 -24.17 10.63
CA ARG A 6 -2.00 -23.51 10.64
C ARG A 6 -1.10 -23.88 9.46
N ILE A 7 -1.19 -25.10 8.96
CA ILE A 7 -0.41 -25.57 7.80
C ILE A 7 -1.03 -25.02 6.51
N ALA A 8 -2.36 -25.08 6.38
CA ALA A 8 -3.07 -24.49 5.24
C ALA A 8 -2.84 -22.97 5.14
N ALA A 9 -2.86 -22.24 6.26
CA ALA A 9 -2.57 -20.81 6.27
C ALA A 9 -1.13 -20.49 5.82
N LYS A 10 -0.13 -21.28 6.23
CA LYS A 10 1.26 -21.10 5.77
C LYS A 10 1.43 -21.35 4.27
N LEU A 11 0.59 -22.18 3.66
CA LEU A 11 0.62 -22.45 2.22
C LEU A 11 -0.23 -21.46 1.41
N ALA A 12 -1.22 -20.83 2.04
CA ALA A 12 -2.12 -19.88 1.39
C ALA A 12 -1.52 -18.47 1.28
N PHE A 13 -0.63 -18.08 2.19
CA PHE A 13 -0.01 -16.75 2.21
C PHE A 13 1.49 -16.84 1.98
N LEU A 14 1.95 -16.23 0.89
CA LEU A 14 3.34 -16.22 0.45
C LEU A 14 3.82 -14.77 0.37
N PRO A 15 4.02 -14.04 1.49
CA PRO A 15 4.58 -12.70 1.42
C PRO A 15 5.99 -12.77 0.81
N PRO A 16 6.28 -11.97 -0.24
CA PRO A 16 7.63 -11.90 -0.78
C PRO A 16 8.54 -11.14 0.19
N GLU A 17 9.84 -11.18 -0.06
CA GLU A 17 10.73 -10.22 0.59
C GLU A 17 10.38 -8.79 0.11
N PRO A 18 10.26 -7.78 1.01
CA PRO A 18 9.69 -6.48 0.66
C PRO A 18 10.46 -5.74 -0.45
N THR A 19 9.84 -5.42 -1.57
CA THR A 19 10.46 -4.78 -2.73
C THR A 19 10.53 -3.27 -2.64
N TYR A 20 9.99 -2.71 -1.56
CA TYR A 20 10.08 -1.29 -1.25
C TYR A 20 10.29 -1.07 0.24
N ALA A 21 10.54 0.19 0.59
CA ALA A 21 10.53 0.69 1.94
C ALA A 21 9.82 2.06 1.98
N MET A 22 9.29 2.40 3.15
CA MET A 22 8.78 3.74 3.43
C MET A 22 9.81 4.47 4.30
N VAL A 23 10.33 5.58 3.80
CA VAL A 23 11.34 6.38 4.49
C VAL A 23 10.66 7.65 5.01
N PRO A 24 10.82 8.01 6.31
CA PRO A 24 10.31 9.29 6.81
C PRO A 24 10.97 10.44 6.05
N GLU A 25 10.17 11.38 5.54
CA GLU A 25 10.72 12.65 5.08
C GLU A 25 10.96 13.57 6.27
N PRO A 26 12.10 14.26 6.32
CA PRO A 26 12.33 15.27 7.34
C PRO A 26 11.30 16.39 7.17
N GLU A 27 10.73 16.84 8.30
CA GLU A 27 9.82 17.99 8.32
C GLU A 27 10.54 19.21 7.72
N PRO A 28 9.90 19.97 6.82
CA PRO A 28 10.50 21.18 6.28
C PRO A 28 10.74 22.18 7.41
N VAL A 29 12.00 22.59 7.56
CA VAL A 29 12.42 23.59 8.54
C VAL A 29 11.66 24.90 8.28
N GLY A 30 10.65 25.21 9.11
CA GLY A 30 9.89 26.47 9.04
C GLY A 30 8.37 26.39 9.08
N SER A 31 7.76 25.20 9.21
CA SER A 31 6.29 25.05 9.30
C SER A 31 5.75 25.31 10.71
N THR A 32 5.74 26.57 11.14
CA THR A 32 4.95 27.00 12.31
C THR A 32 3.48 27.14 11.94
N GLY A 33 2.70 26.06 12.14
CA GLY A 33 1.26 26.15 12.35
C GLY A 33 0.37 25.40 11.35
N SER A 34 -0.08 24.21 11.75
CA SER A 34 -1.49 23.78 11.70
C SER A 34 -1.60 22.43 12.38
N LEU A 35 -2.21 22.40 13.57
CA LEU A 35 -2.54 21.20 14.36
C LEU A 35 -3.70 20.40 13.73
N ARG A 36 -3.58 20.03 12.45
CA ARG A 36 -4.43 19.01 11.82
C ARG A 36 -3.55 17.86 11.34
N GLY A 37 -3.20 17.00 12.29
CA GLY A 37 -2.79 15.61 12.02
C GLY A 37 -1.78 15.40 10.91
N ALA A 38 -0.60 16.04 10.99
CA ALA A 38 0.52 15.70 10.14
C ALA A 38 0.99 14.27 10.49
N VAL A 39 0.33 13.29 9.88
CA VAL A 39 0.86 11.94 9.74
C VAL A 39 2.18 12.13 8.99
N GLY A 40 3.30 11.83 9.64
CA GLY A 40 4.64 12.10 9.10
C GLY A 40 4.72 11.72 7.63
N ARG A 41 5.23 12.62 6.80
CA ARG A 41 5.27 12.43 5.35
C ARG A 41 6.22 11.26 5.05
N TRP A 42 5.76 10.27 4.29
CA TRP A 42 6.57 9.11 3.93
C TRP A 42 6.94 9.19 2.46
N LYS A 43 8.22 8.92 2.15
CA LYS A 43 8.71 8.74 0.79
C LYS A 43 8.78 7.26 0.46
N LEU A 44 8.31 6.92 -0.74
CA LEU A 44 8.46 5.60 -1.33
C LEU A 44 9.91 5.40 -1.79
N HIS A 45 10.55 4.35 -1.32
CA HIS A 45 11.84 3.89 -1.82
C HIS A 45 11.68 2.49 -2.42
N LEU A 46 11.67 2.40 -3.75
CA LEU A 46 11.65 1.13 -4.48
C LEU A 46 13.05 0.52 -4.52
N LYS A 47 13.14 -0.80 -4.34
CA LYS A 47 14.36 -1.59 -4.53
C LYS A 47 14.39 -2.12 -5.96
N ASP A 48 15.56 -2.55 -6.44
CA ASP A 48 15.74 -3.05 -7.81
C ASP A 48 14.72 -4.14 -8.18
N ARG A 49 14.45 -5.07 -7.25
CA ARG A 49 13.47 -6.16 -7.42
C ARG A 49 12.00 -5.74 -7.55
N ALA A 50 11.68 -4.45 -7.41
CA ALA A 50 10.36 -3.93 -7.72
C ALA A 50 10.13 -3.84 -9.23
N ASP A 51 11.19 -3.93 -10.04
CA ASP A 51 11.16 -3.89 -11.51
C ASP A 51 10.32 -2.69 -12.02
N PHE A 52 10.59 -1.50 -11.47
CA PHE A 52 9.84 -0.29 -11.82
C PHE A 52 10.12 0.14 -13.26
N GLN A 53 9.06 0.31 -14.07
CA GLN A 53 9.17 0.49 -15.52
C GLN A 53 8.96 1.93 -15.98
N TYR A 54 8.69 2.86 -15.05
CA TYR A 54 8.35 4.25 -15.35
C TYR A 54 9.43 5.22 -14.86
N SER A 55 9.28 6.50 -15.20
CA SER A 55 10.25 7.53 -14.84
C SER A 55 10.02 8.05 -13.41
N GLN A 56 10.95 8.88 -12.92
CA GLN A 56 10.79 9.56 -11.65
C GLN A 56 9.50 10.40 -11.57
N ARG A 57 9.05 10.95 -12.71
CA ARG A 57 7.81 11.75 -12.77
C ARG A 57 6.59 10.92 -12.36
N GLU A 58 6.48 9.68 -12.82
CA GLU A 58 5.38 8.82 -12.41
C GLU A 58 5.54 8.37 -10.96
N LEU A 59 6.78 8.13 -10.51
CA LEU A 59 7.07 7.78 -9.12
C LEU A 59 6.64 8.88 -8.15
N ASP A 60 6.83 10.16 -8.52
CA ASP A 60 6.42 11.32 -7.73
C ASP A 60 4.88 11.44 -7.59
N ASN A 61 4.11 10.77 -8.45
CA ASN A 61 2.65 10.69 -8.35
C ASN A 61 2.17 9.55 -7.44
N ILE A 62 3.10 8.82 -6.81
CA ILE A 62 2.80 7.76 -5.85
C ILE A 62 2.98 8.29 -4.43
N GLU A 63 1.88 8.28 -3.68
CA GLU A 63 1.87 8.61 -2.27
C GLU A 63 1.80 7.34 -1.43
N VAL A 64 2.62 7.24 -0.38
CA VAL A 64 2.58 6.11 0.56
C VAL A 64 2.36 6.60 1.99
N PHE A 65 1.65 5.81 2.77
CA PHE A 65 1.36 6.12 4.18
C PHE A 65 0.92 4.85 4.90
N VAL A 66 0.70 4.95 6.22
CA VAL A 66 0.28 3.82 7.05
C VAL A 66 -1.08 4.11 7.66
N THR A 67 -1.98 3.13 7.65
CA THR A 67 -3.22 3.12 8.44
C THR A 67 -3.17 2.02 9.51
N LYS A 68 -4.12 2.04 10.45
CA LYS A 68 -4.21 1.05 11.53
C LYS A 68 -5.50 0.24 11.39
N SER A 69 -5.37 -1.09 11.31
CA SER A 69 -6.52 -1.98 11.29
C SER A 69 -7.17 -2.12 12.67
N SER A 70 -8.44 -2.54 12.70
CA SER A 70 -9.17 -2.83 13.95
C SER A 70 -8.51 -3.91 14.81
N ARG A 71 -7.63 -4.72 14.20
CA ARG A 71 -6.83 -5.76 14.86
C ARG A 71 -5.48 -5.27 15.34
N GLY A 72 -5.19 -3.97 15.20
CA GLY A 72 -4.00 -3.32 15.72
C GLY A 72 -2.78 -3.37 14.79
N ASN A 73 -2.91 -3.94 13.59
CA ASN A 73 -1.81 -3.98 12.63
C ASN A 73 -1.68 -2.63 11.93
N ARG A 74 -0.43 -2.20 11.72
CA ARG A 74 -0.10 -1.15 10.75
C ARG A 74 -0.16 -1.73 9.34
N VAL A 75 -0.92 -1.07 8.48
CA VAL A 75 -1.17 -1.45 7.08
C VAL A 75 -0.57 -0.37 6.18
N GLY A 76 0.43 -0.75 5.38
CA GLY A 76 1.01 0.11 4.35
C GLY A 76 0.00 0.34 3.22
N CYS A 77 -0.18 1.60 2.83
CA CYS A 77 -1.09 2.03 1.77
C CYS A 77 -0.31 2.79 0.69
N MET A 78 -0.76 2.64 -0.54
CA MET A 78 -0.24 3.32 -1.72
C MET A 78 -1.39 3.95 -2.50
N TYR A 79 -1.26 5.23 -2.81
CA TYR A 79 -2.19 5.96 -3.65
C TYR A 79 -1.47 6.50 -4.88
N VAL A 80 -1.84 5.98 -6.04
CA VAL A 80 -1.24 6.32 -7.34
C VAL A 80 -2.18 7.26 -8.08
N ARG A 81 -1.74 8.50 -8.30
CA ARG A 81 -2.46 9.50 -9.09
C ARG A 81 -2.13 9.31 -10.58
N CYS A 82 -2.82 8.39 -11.23
CA CYS A 82 -2.52 8.03 -12.62
C CYS A 82 -2.97 9.10 -13.62
N VAL A 83 -4.06 9.81 -13.32
CA VAL A 83 -4.69 10.77 -14.24
C VAL A 83 -5.09 12.07 -13.52
N PRO A 84 -4.70 13.25 -14.04
CA PRO A 84 -5.15 14.53 -13.49
C PRO A 84 -6.68 14.66 -13.54
N GLY A 85 -7.30 15.02 -12.41
CA GLY A 85 -8.75 15.21 -12.34
C GLY A 85 -9.58 13.92 -12.45
N ALA A 86 -8.99 12.75 -12.18
CA ALA A 86 -9.71 11.48 -12.20
C ALA A 86 -10.99 11.53 -11.34
N ARG A 87 -12.12 11.17 -11.95
CA ARG A 87 -13.42 11.13 -11.24
C ARG A 87 -13.52 9.96 -10.28
N TYR A 88 -12.83 8.87 -10.57
CA TYR A 88 -12.94 7.61 -9.83
C TYR A 88 -11.57 7.13 -9.36
N THR A 89 -11.59 6.45 -8.21
CA THR A 89 -10.45 5.72 -7.64
C THR A 89 -10.85 4.27 -7.47
N VAL A 90 -10.00 3.35 -7.93
CA VAL A 90 -10.16 1.92 -7.69
C VAL A 90 -9.43 1.55 -6.40
N LEU A 91 -10.15 0.97 -5.44
CA LEU A 91 -9.54 0.26 -4.31
C LEU A 91 -9.16 -1.15 -4.78
N PHE A 92 -7.87 -1.41 -4.89
CA PHE A 92 -7.30 -2.62 -5.46
C PHE A 92 -6.64 -3.46 -4.37
N SER A 93 -7.04 -4.73 -4.25
CA SER A 93 -6.38 -5.71 -3.40
C SER A 93 -5.38 -6.51 -4.24
N HIS A 94 -4.09 -6.48 -3.89
CA HIS A 94 -3.05 -7.11 -4.72
C HIS A 94 -3.07 -8.65 -4.66
N GLY A 95 -2.38 -9.30 -5.60
CA GLY A 95 -2.29 -10.77 -5.62
C GLY A 95 -1.47 -11.35 -4.46
N ASN A 96 -1.46 -12.68 -4.33
CA ASN A 96 -0.49 -13.35 -3.46
C ASN A 96 0.94 -13.23 -4.06
N ALA A 97 1.98 -13.45 -3.25
CA ALA A 97 3.39 -13.43 -3.69
C ALA A 97 3.89 -12.12 -4.32
N VAL A 98 3.17 -11.02 -4.11
CA VAL A 98 3.57 -9.67 -4.50
C VAL A 98 3.34 -8.71 -3.34
N ASP A 99 4.01 -7.56 -3.38
CA ASP A 99 3.75 -6.42 -2.50
C ASP A 99 3.49 -5.14 -3.32
N LEU A 100 3.20 -4.03 -2.63
CA LEU A 100 2.92 -2.75 -3.30
C LEU A 100 4.06 -2.25 -4.20
N GLY A 101 5.32 -2.55 -3.86
CA GLY A 101 6.47 -2.13 -4.66
C GLY A 101 6.45 -2.77 -6.06
N GLN A 102 6.29 -4.09 -6.14
CA GLN A 102 6.19 -4.82 -7.41
C GLN A 102 4.96 -4.43 -8.23
N MET A 103 3.87 -4.08 -7.54
CA MET A 103 2.63 -3.73 -8.22
C MET A 103 2.57 -2.27 -8.70
N SER A 104 3.51 -1.42 -8.29
CA SER A 104 3.51 0.03 -8.60
C SER A 104 3.42 0.34 -10.09
N SER A 105 4.25 -0.31 -10.93
CA SER A 105 4.20 -0.18 -12.39
C SER A 105 2.84 -0.61 -12.96
N PHE A 106 2.30 -1.73 -12.46
CA PHE A 106 1.00 -2.22 -12.89
C PHE A 106 -0.12 -1.22 -12.58
N TYR A 107 -0.10 -0.59 -11.40
CA TYR A 107 -1.11 0.40 -11.02
C TYR A 107 -1.10 1.64 -11.92
N ILE A 108 0.08 2.15 -12.28
CA ILE A 108 0.20 3.26 -13.23
C ILE A 108 -0.42 2.84 -14.57
N GLY A 109 -0.01 1.71 -15.13
CA GLY A 109 -0.51 1.23 -16.41
C GLY A 109 -2.01 0.93 -16.41
N LEU A 110 -2.54 0.36 -15.33
CA LEU A 110 -3.97 0.09 -15.19
C LEU A 110 -4.76 1.40 -15.11
N GLY A 111 -4.43 2.27 -14.15
CA GLY A 111 -5.17 3.50 -13.87
C GLY A 111 -5.21 4.45 -15.07
N THR A 112 -4.11 4.58 -15.79
CA THR A 112 -4.07 5.39 -17.02
C THR A 112 -4.97 4.84 -18.12
N ARG A 113 -5.05 3.50 -18.30
CA ARG A 113 -5.90 2.88 -19.33
C ARG A 113 -7.39 2.96 -19.03
N ILE A 114 -7.76 2.91 -17.75
CA ILE A 114 -9.18 2.97 -17.32
C ILE A 114 -9.60 4.35 -16.81
N ASN A 115 -8.72 5.36 -16.94
CA ASN A 115 -8.94 6.73 -16.51
C ASN A 115 -9.38 6.86 -15.02
N CYS A 116 -8.67 6.16 -14.13
CA CYS A 116 -8.91 6.17 -12.69
C CYS A 116 -7.59 6.32 -11.91
N ASN A 117 -7.66 6.84 -10.69
CA ASN A 117 -6.58 6.67 -9.72
C ASN A 117 -6.64 5.26 -9.11
N ILE A 118 -5.52 4.77 -8.57
CA ILE A 118 -5.45 3.47 -7.90
C ILE A 118 -5.08 3.67 -6.45
N PHE A 119 -5.84 3.08 -5.55
CA PHE A 119 -5.50 2.94 -4.14
C PHE A 119 -5.30 1.47 -3.83
N SER A 120 -4.18 1.12 -3.22
CA SER A 120 -3.87 -0.26 -2.82
C SER A 120 -3.21 -0.28 -1.45
N TYR A 121 -3.16 -1.44 -0.84
CA TYR A 121 -2.64 -1.65 0.52
C TYR A 121 -2.00 -3.03 0.62
N ASP A 122 -0.94 -3.16 1.43
CA ASP A 122 -0.32 -4.46 1.73
C ASP A 122 -1.12 -5.20 2.82
N TYR A 123 -1.39 -6.48 2.61
CA TYR A 123 -1.94 -7.33 3.66
C TYR A 123 -1.03 -7.41 4.90
N SER A 124 -1.59 -7.69 6.07
CA SER A 124 -0.80 -7.93 7.29
C SER A 124 0.30 -8.97 7.06
N GLY A 125 1.55 -8.58 7.28
CA GLY A 125 2.74 -9.41 7.04
C GLY A 125 3.31 -9.38 5.62
N TYR A 126 2.78 -8.54 4.72
CA TYR A 126 3.32 -8.27 3.39
C TYR A 126 3.99 -6.88 3.36
N GLY A 127 5.00 -6.72 2.50
CA GLY A 127 5.70 -5.45 2.30
C GLY A 127 6.10 -4.79 3.62
N VAL A 128 5.55 -3.59 3.88
CA VAL A 128 5.80 -2.83 5.12
C VAL A 128 4.74 -3.03 6.21
N SER A 129 3.67 -3.78 5.90
CA SER A 129 2.58 -4.05 6.84
C SER A 129 3.04 -5.01 7.94
N THR A 130 2.67 -4.68 9.18
CA THR A 130 2.99 -5.49 10.36
C THR A 130 2.01 -6.66 10.53
N GLY A 131 2.27 -7.50 11.53
CA GLY A 131 1.39 -8.60 11.89
C GLY A 131 1.75 -9.88 11.13
N LYS A 132 0.76 -10.76 10.95
CA LYS A 132 0.93 -12.03 10.24
C LYS A 132 -0.21 -12.23 9.25
N PRO A 133 0.03 -12.90 8.11
CA PRO A 133 -1.04 -13.20 7.18
C PRO A 133 -2.08 -14.14 7.80
N SER A 134 -3.34 -13.77 7.68
CA SER A 134 -4.50 -14.61 8.00
C SER A 134 -5.74 -14.01 7.38
N GLU A 135 -6.74 -14.83 7.09
CA GLU A 135 -8.03 -14.38 6.53
C GLU A 135 -8.69 -13.28 7.39
N ARG A 136 -8.70 -13.45 8.72
CA ARG A 136 -9.24 -12.45 9.65
C ARG A 136 -8.50 -11.11 9.59
N ASN A 137 -7.18 -11.13 9.42
CA ASN A 137 -6.42 -9.89 9.25
C ASN A 137 -6.72 -9.27 7.88
N LEU A 138 -6.79 -10.08 6.82
CA LEU A 138 -7.10 -9.61 5.47
C LEU A 138 -8.41 -8.83 5.40
N TYR A 139 -9.47 -9.30 6.08
CA TYR A 139 -10.72 -8.55 6.23
C TYR A 139 -10.53 -7.24 7.00
N SER A 140 -9.81 -7.26 8.13
CA SER A 140 -9.55 -6.02 8.88
C SER A 140 -8.67 -5.01 8.14
N ASP A 141 -7.81 -5.50 7.23
CA ASP A 141 -6.87 -4.69 6.46
C ASP A 141 -7.61 -3.96 5.33
N ILE A 142 -8.48 -4.64 4.59
CA ILE A 142 -9.32 -3.99 3.56
C ILE A 142 -10.28 -2.97 4.18
N ASP A 143 -10.85 -3.25 5.35
CA ASP A 143 -11.72 -2.30 6.04
C ASP A 143 -10.93 -1.03 6.40
N ALA A 144 -9.71 -1.18 6.92
CA ALA A 144 -8.85 -0.06 7.27
C ALA A 144 -8.42 0.76 6.04
N ALA A 145 -8.08 0.08 4.94
CA ALA A 145 -7.74 0.68 3.66
C ALA A 145 -8.92 1.46 3.07
N TRP A 146 -10.13 0.89 3.11
CA TRP A 146 -11.36 1.54 2.66
C TRP A 146 -11.67 2.79 3.46
N GLN A 147 -11.58 2.73 4.80
CA GLN A 147 -11.78 3.92 5.62
C GLN A 147 -10.72 4.99 5.32
N ALA A 148 -9.46 4.61 5.21
CA ALA A 148 -8.37 5.53 4.87
C ALA A 148 -8.56 6.22 3.52
N LEU A 149 -9.04 5.49 2.50
CA LEU A 149 -9.36 6.03 1.20
C LEU A 149 -10.52 7.05 1.26
N ARG A 150 -11.56 6.76 2.05
CA ARG A 150 -12.75 7.63 2.17
C ARG A 150 -12.50 8.93 2.93
N THR A 151 -11.51 8.95 3.82
CA THR A 151 -11.19 10.11 4.67
C THR A 151 -10.05 10.96 4.13
N ARG A 152 -9.63 10.71 2.89
CA ARG A 152 -8.63 11.50 2.16
C ARG A 152 -9.31 12.42 1.16
#